data_AF-A0A0L6TZ91-F1
#
_entry.id   AF-A0A0L6TZ91-F1
#
_cell.length_a   1.000
_cell.length_b   1.000
_cell.length_c   1.000
_cell.angle_alpha   90.00
_cell.angle_beta   90.00
_cell.angle_gamma   90.00
#
_symmetry.space_group_name_H-M   'P 1'
#
loop_
_entity.id
_entity.type
_entity.pdbx_description
1 polymer ?
#
loop_
_entity_poly.entity_id
_entity_poly.type
_entity_poly.pdbx_seq_one_letter_code
_entity_poly.pdbx_strand_id
1 'polypeptide(L)'
;MKDQALQFFANSSSQILTLISVLVGGFMTYLSTSSIERYKVRKQDQKANLENILIPYCTRIEETIEIVEGLYQYEIYDLEKISLDVKLDMLNAPLVYLHATKRIYLSESSRKLLTHYKDLLSAFLSKLSEESELCLNKYKSSISAFFQEFDYNDGSCYDSSLPAIEISVHMKNSSSEMLKFAIIKRSEITLIDEINSVKFVFCDDPANYISKVYDLSEEVRNEYDAVCREAKDFDQLELKDQEVCDLLKYIAENLSSDKEVLSEKIEKAQSSMLLNSVHKNLEVMKKELLKEIDKVTG
;
A
#
# COMPACT_ATOMS: atom_id res chain seq x y z
N MET A 1 48.62 78.58 -21.62
CA MET A 1 48.17 77.41 -20.81
C MET A 1 47.01 76.64 -21.45
N LYS A 2 45.96 77.27 -22.00
CA LYS A 2 44.88 76.54 -22.70
C LYS A 2 45.36 75.76 -23.94
N ASP A 3 46.23 76.35 -24.77
CA ASP A 3 46.70 75.70 -26.01
C ASP A 3 47.66 74.52 -25.78
N GLN A 4 48.43 74.53 -24.69
CA GLN A 4 49.30 73.41 -24.31
C GLN A 4 48.50 72.21 -23.79
N ALA A 5 47.41 72.44 -23.07
CA ALA A 5 46.52 71.38 -22.62
C ALA A 5 45.78 70.74 -23.81
N LEU A 6 45.30 71.54 -24.76
CA LEU A 6 44.64 71.07 -25.99
C LEU A 6 45.59 70.25 -26.89
N GLN A 7 46.84 70.69 -27.07
CA GLN A 7 47.85 69.90 -27.80
C GLN A 7 48.24 68.60 -27.07
N PHE A 8 48.28 68.61 -25.74
CA PHE A 8 48.58 67.39 -24.96
C PHE A 8 47.44 66.36 -25.07
N PHE A 9 46.18 66.81 -25.02
CA PHE A 9 45.01 65.95 -25.28
C PHE A 9 44.94 65.48 -26.73
N ALA A 10 45.30 66.31 -27.71
CA ALA A 10 45.33 65.93 -29.12
C ALA A 10 46.42 64.88 -29.42
N ASN A 11 47.62 65.04 -28.84
CA ASN A 11 48.74 64.12 -29.07
C ASN A 11 48.62 62.80 -28.27
N SER A 12 47.95 62.83 -27.11
CA SER A 12 47.73 61.64 -26.26
C SER A 12 46.41 60.92 -26.57
N SER A 13 45.52 61.55 -27.35
CA SER A 13 44.19 61.04 -27.70
C SER A 13 44.24 59.66 -28.35
N SER A 14 45.18 59.44 -29.27
CA SER A 14 45.37 58.15 -29.94
C SER A 14 45.73 57.03 -28.97
N GLN A 15 46.65 57.31 -28.03
CA GLN A 15 47.06 56.33 -27.02
C GLN A 15 45.94 56.03 -26.01
N ILE A 16 45.19 57.06 -25.59
CA ILE A 16 44.03 56.92 -24.71
C ILE A 16 42.92 56.11 -25.38
N LEU A 17 42.62 56.39 -26.67
CA LEU A 17 41.63 55.64 -27.45
C LEU A 17 42.04 54.18 -27.66
N THR A 18 43.33 53.93 -27.90
CA THR A 18 43.86 52.57 -28.03
C THR A 18 43.73 51.79 -26.72
N LEU A 19 44.04 52.42 -25.59
CA LEU A 19 43.89 51.82 -24.26
C LEU A 19 42.42 51.49 -23.93
N ILE A 20 41.50 52.41 -24.24
CA ILE A 20 40.05 52.20 -24.07
C ILE A 20 39.57 51.06 -24.98
N SER A 21 40.04 51.01 -26.23
CA SER A 21 39.69 49.95 -27.19
C SER A 21 40.13 48.57 -26.69
N VAL A 22 41.35 48.44 -26.14
CA VAL A 22 41.85 47.19 -25.56
C VAL A 22 41.04 46.77 -24.33
N LEU A 23 40.70 47.71 -23.44
CA LEU A 23 39.87 47.44 -22.25
C LEU A 23 38.46 46.97 -22.63
N VAL A 24 37.82 47.63 -23.59
CA VAL A 24 36.49 47.23 -24.08
C VAL A 24 36.55 45.87 -24.78
N GLY A 25 37.58 45.61 -25.58
CA GLY A 25 37.80 44.31 -26.22
C GLY A 25 37.99 43.17 -25.20
N GLY A 26 38.79 43.40 -24.17
CA GLY A 26 39.00 42.45 -23.07
C GLY A 26 37.72 42.19 -22.27
N PHE A 27 36.95 43.23 -21.98
CA PHE A 27 35.66 43.10 -21.28
C PHE A 27 34.62 42.33 -22.09
N MET A 28 34.48 42.64 -23.39
CA MET A 28 33.57 41.91 -24.28
C MET A 28 33.96 40.45 -24.46
N THR A 29 35.27 40.17 -24.52
CA THR A 29 35.80 38.80 -24.57
C THR A 29 35.46 38.06 -23.28
N TYR A 30 35.67 38.67 -22.11
CA TYR A 30 35.32 38.07 -20.82
C TYR A 30 33.82 37.76 -20.70
N LEU A 31 32.94 38.70 -21.07
CA LEU A 31 31.50 38.47 -21.06
C LEU A 31 31.08 37.34 -22.02
N SER A 32 31.66 37.31 -23.21
CA SER A 32 31.39 36.29 -24.22
C SER A 32 31.83 34.91 -23.74
N THR A 33 33.08 34.78 -23.26
CA THR A 33 33.63 33.52 -22.74
C THR A 33 32.87 33.06 -21.49
N SER A 34 32.57 33.96 -20.55
CA SER A 34 31.79 33.62 -19.35
C SER A 34 30.38 33.15 -19.69
N SER A 35 29.74 33.75 -20.71
CA SER A 35 28.41 33.33 -21.15
C SER A 35 28.44 31.95 -21.83
N ILE A 36 29.46 31.69 -22.66
CA ILE A 36 29.66 30.38 -23.31
C ILE A 36 29.96 29.29 -22.27
N GLU A 37 30.82 29.56 -21.28
CA GLU A 37 31.10 28.62 -20.20
C GLU A 37 29.86 28.34 -19.35
N ARG A 38 29.11 29.37 -18.95
CA ARG A 38 27.84 29.19 -18.23
C ARG A 38 26.85 28.37 -19.03
N TYR A 39 26.76 28.59 -20.34
CA TYR A 39 25.91 27.80 -21.22
C TYR A 39 26.33 26.32 -21.26
N LYS A 40 27.63 26.04 -21.40
CA LYS A 40 28.16 24.66 -21.39
C LYS A 40 27.89 23.96 -20.06
N VAL A 41 28.19 24.61 -18.93
CA VAL A 41 27.94 24.06 -17.58
C VAL A 41 26.44 23.79 -17.40
N ARG A 42 25.58 24.74 -17.76
CA ARG A 42 24.12 24.57 -17.67
C ARG A 42 23.62 23.37 -18.48
N LYS A 43 24.13 23.18 -19.71
CA LYS A 43 23.73 22.05 -20.57
C LYS A 43 24.20 20.72 -19.97
N GLN A 44 25.39 20.69 -19.37
CA GLN A 44 25.91 19.51 -18.68
C GLN A 44 25.08 19.18 -17.43
N ASP A 45 24.73 20.19 -16.63
CA ASP A 45 23.88 20.03 -15.43
C ASP A 45 22.48 19.54 -15.81
N GLN A 46 21.90 20.07 -16.90
CA GLN A 46 20.61 19.61 -17.43
C GLN A 46 20.65 18.14 -17.85
N LYS A 47 21.70 17.73 -18.57
CA LYS A 47 21.89 16.34 -18.97
C LYS A 47 22.05 15.43 -17.75
N ALA A 48 22.88 15.83 -16.78
CA ALA A 48 23.07 15.08 -15.54
C ALA A 48 21.76 14.98 -14.73
N ASN A 49 20.94 16.03 -14.71
CA ASN A 49 19.64 16.02 -14.04
C ASN A 49 18.64 15.10 -14.74
N LEU A 50 18.63 15.09 -16.07
CA LEU A 50 17.79 14.18 -16.85
C LEU A 50 18.15 12.72 -16.56
N GLU A 51 19.43 12.36 -16.71
CA GLU A 51 19.90 10.97 -16.63
C GLU A 51 19.82 10.39 -15.21
N ASN A 52 20.16 11.18 -14.19
CA ASN A 52 20.28 10.66 -12.82
C ASN A 52 19.02 10.84 -11.98
N ILE A 53 18.03 11.60 -12.44
CA ILE A 53 16.88 12.00 -11.62
C ILE A 53 15.58 11.86 -12.36
N LEU A 54 15.37 12.62 -13.44
CA LEU A 54 14.06 12.67 -14.09
C LEU A 54 13.69 11.32 -14.71
N ILE A 55 14.63 10.67 -15.40
CA ILE A 55 14.40 9.34 -15.98
C ILE A 55 14.14 8.29 -14.87
N PRO A 56 15.03 8.11 -13.87
CA PRO A 56 14.76 7.16 -12.77
C PRO A 56 13.48 7.45 -12.01
N TYR A 57 13.11 8.72 -11.81
CA TYR A 57 11.86 9.08 -11.15
C TYR A 57 10.64 8.72 -11.99
N CYS A 58 10.72 8.92 -13.31
CA CYS A 58 9.66 8.53 -14.24
C CYS A 58 9.45 7.01 -14.21
N THR A 59 10.54 6.24 -14.30
CA THR A 59 10.49 4.78 -14.21
C THR A 59 9.85 4.33 -12.90
N ARG A 60 10.20 4.97 -11.77
CA ARG A 60 9.57 4.63 -10.47
C ARG A 60 8.08 4.94 -10.41
N ILE A 61 7.64 6.05 -11.01
CA ILE A 61 6.20 6.34 -11.12
C ILE A 61 5.51 5.28 -11.97
N GLU A 62 6.09 4.89 -13.10
CA GLU A 62 5.53 3.87 -13.99
C GLU A 62 5.42 2.50 -13.31
N GLU A 63 6.48 2.03 -12.66
CA GLU A 63 6.46 0.82 -11.84
C GLU A 63 5.36 0.88 -10.75
N THR A 64 5.19 2.04 -10.12
CA THR A 64 4.18 2.22 -9.07
C THR A 64 2.75 2.18 -9.64
N ILE A 65 2.54 2.73 -10.84
CA ILE A 65 1.26 2.63 -11.55
C ILE A 65 0.94 1.17 -11.85
N GLU A 66 1.90 0.40 -12.38
CA GLU A 66 1.73 -1.03 -12.67
C GLU A 66 1.36 -1.83 -11.40
N ILE A 67 1.96 -1.51 -10.26
CA ILE A 67 1.60 -2.13 -8.97
C ILE A 67 0.14 -1.84 -8.62
N VAL A 68 -0.29 -0.57 -8.71
CA VAL A 68 -1.67 -0.17 -8.40
C VAL A 68 -2.67 -0.84 -9.34
N GLU A 69 -2.38 -0.89 -10.64
CA GLU A 69 -3.21 -1.58 -11.62
C GLU A 69 -3.26 -3.08 -11.35
N GLY A 70 -2.13 -3.68 -10.97
CA GLY A 70 -2.04 -5.06 -10.54
C GLY A 70 -2.97 -5.38 -9.37
N LEU A 71 -3.07 -4.49 -8.36
CA LEU A 71 -3.97 -4.68 -7.22
C LEU A 71 -5.44 -4.85 -7.64
N TYR A 72 -5.87 -4.21 -8.73
CA TYR A 72 -7.23 -4.39 -9.27
C TYR A 72 -7.39 -5.70 -10.07
N GLN A 73 -6.30 -6.25 -10.61
CA GLN A 73 -6.33 -7.42 -11.50
C GLN A 73 -6.13 -8.76 -10.78
N TYR A 74 -5.25 -8.88 -9.79
CA TYR A 74 -4.92 -10.17 -9.12
C TYR A 74 -6.11 -10.90 -8.50
N GLU A 75 -6.26 -12.22 -8.66
CA GLU A 75 -7.31 -12.93 -7.91
C GLU A 75 -6.98 -12.97 -6.41
N ILE A 76 -8.02 -12.92 -5.55
CA ILE A 76 -7.85 -12.96 -4.07
C ILE A 76 -7.03 -14.20 -3.65
N TYR A 77 -7.16 -15.31 -4.40
CA TYR A 77 -6.53 -16.59 -4.09
C TYR A 77 -5.13 -16.76 -4.71
N ASP A 78 -4.66 -15.81 -5.53
CA ASP A 78 -3.30 -15.79 -6.10
C ASP A 78 -2.23 -15.20 -5.14
N LEU A 79 -2.55 -15.09 -3.84
CA LEU A 79 -1.67 -14.52 -2.81
C LEU A 79 -0.35 -15.29 -2.61
N GLU A 80 -0.19 -16.46 -3.25
CA GLU A 80 0.96 -17.36 -3.10
C GLU A 80 2.32 -16.82 -3.59
N LYS A 81 2.37 -15.69 -4.32
CA LYS A 81 3.65 -15.19 -4.90
C LYS A 81 4.28 -14.01 -4.17
N ILE A 82 3.51 -13.05 -3.66
CA ILE A 82 4.01 -11.85 -2.94
C ILE A 82 2.91 -11.36 -1.99
N SER A 83 3.23 -11.24 -0.69
CA SER A 83 2.33 -10.68 0.34
C SER A 83 1.81 -9.30 -0.06
N LEU A 84 0.53 -9.03 0.26
CA LEU A 84 -0.11 -7.75 -0.01
C LEU A 84 0.63 -6.60 0.68
N ASP A 85 1.10 -6.80 1.92
CA ASP A 85 1.79 -5.74 2.66
C ASP A 85 3.10 -5.32 1.98
N VAL A 86 3.81 -6.26 1.33
CA VAL A 86 4.98 -5.93 0.50
C VAL A 86 4.59 -5.07 -0.70
N LYS A 87 3.51 -5.41 -1.40
CA LYS A 87 3.02 -4.62 -2.55
C LYS A 87 2.59 -3.21 -2.12
N LEU A 88 1.95 -3.08 -0.96
CA LEU A 88 1.54 -1.80 -0.41
C LEU A 88 2.75 -0.94 -0.01
N ASP A 89 3.80 -1.55 0.54
CA ASP A 89 5.03 -0.82 0.88
C ASP A 89 5.78 -0.31 -0.37
N MET A 90 5.76 -1.07 -1.46
CA MET A 90 6.37 -0.63 -2.73
C MET A 90 5.75 0.67 -3.29
N LEU A 91 4.53 1.03 -2.87
CA LEU A 91 3.93 2.33 -3.22
C LEU A 91 4.73 3.51 -2.64
N ASN A 92 5.56 3.31 -1.63
CA ASN A 92 6.44 4.36 -1.11
C ASN A 92 7.63 4.67 -2.05
N ALA A 93 7.89 3.87 -3.08
CA ALA A 93 9.08 3.99 -3.93
C ALA A 93 9.30 5.40 -4.55
N PRO A 94 8.26 6.11 -5.05
CA PRO A 94 8.44 7.47 -5.58
C PRO A 94 8.84 8.50 -4.52
N LEU A 95 8.55 8.25 -3.24
CA LEU A 95 8.79 9.21 -2.15
C LEU A 95 10.27 9.46 -1.86
N VAL A 96 11.15 8.56 -2.28
CA VAL A 96 12.61 8.71 -2.15
C VAL A 96 13.09 10.04 -2.77
N TYR A 97 12.39 10.52 -3.81
CA TYR A 97 12.74 11.76 -4.50
C TYR A 97 12.31 13.04 -3.77
N LEU A 98 11.50 12.97 -2.69
CA LEU A 98 11.27 14.13 -1.80
C LEU A 98 12.52 14.51 -1.03
N HIS A 99 13.30 13.51 -0.61
CA HIS A 99 14.49 13.66 0.23
C HIS A 99 15.78 13.85 -0.57
N ALA A 100 15.70 13.74 -1.90
CA ALA A 100 16.83 13.92 -2.78
C ALA A 100 17.39 15.36 -2.65
N THR A 101 18.71 15.44 -2.44
CA THR A 101 19.46 16.61 -1.97
C THR A 101 19.31 17.83 -2.90
N LYS A 102 19.53 19.05 -2.40
CA LYS A 102 19.39 20.36 -3.11
C LYS A 102 20.04 20.48 -4.52
N ARG A 103 20.88 19.53 -4.94
CA ARG A 103 21.51 19.48 -6.27
C ARG A 103 20.70 18.70 -7.32
N ILE A 104 19.54 18.18 -6.92
CA ILE A 104 18.66 17.31 -7.69
C ILE A 104 17.36 18.08 -7.97
N TYR A 105 17.17 18.54 -9.21
CA TYR A 105 16.12 19.47 -9.58
C TYR A 105 14.86 18.71 -10.02
N LEU A 106 14.07 18.26 -9.04
CA LEU A 106 12.63 18.22 -9.23
C LEU A 106 12.11 19.65 -9.15
N SER A 107 11.27 20.03 -10.12
CA SER A 107 10.58 21.31 -10.11
C SER A 107 9.70 21.48 -8.86
N GLU A 108 9.34 22.72 -8.55
CA GLU A 108 8.42 23.00 -7.45
C GLU A 108 7.05 22.34 -7.66
N SER A 109 6.56 22.28 -8.91
CA SER A 109 5.33 21.58 -9.26
C SER A 109 5.43 20.07 -9.01
N SER A 110 6.50 19.43 -9.47
CA SER A 110 6.74 18.00 -9.25
C SER A 110 6.86 17.66 -7.77
N ARG A 111 7.50 18.53 -6.98
CA ARG A 111 7.56 18.39 -5.51
C ARG A 111 6.19 18.52 -4.85
N LYS A 112 5.36 19.49 -5.27
CA LYS A 112 3.98 19.65 -4.75
C LYS A 112 3.13 18.42 -5.05
N LEU A 113 3.21 17.88 -6.26
CA LEU A 113 2.50 16.65 -6.63
C LEU A 113 2.97 15.46 -5.79
N LEU A 114 4.29 15.28 -5.62
CA LEU A 114 4.84 14.18 -4.82
C LEU A 114 4.51 14.30 -3.32
N THR A 115 4.44 15.51 -2.78
CA THR A 115 3.93 15.73 -1.40
C THR A 115 2.44 15.37 -1.30
N HIS A 116 1.64 15.78 -2.28
CA HIS A 116 0.21 15.42 -2.29
C HIS A 116 0.01 13.91 -2.42
N TYR A 117 0.82 13.24 -3.24
CA TYR A 117 0.88 11.78 -3.35
C TYR A 117 1.14 11.13 -1.99
N LYS A 118 2.15 11.62 -1.26
CA LYS A 118 2.47 11.13 0.09
C LYS A 118 1.27 11.20 1.04
N ASP A 119 0.56 12.34 1.03
CA ASP A 119 -0.59 12.55 1.91
C ASP A 119 -1.75 11.62 1.54
N LEU A 120 -2.03 11.46 0.24
CA LEU A 120 -3.04 10.54 -0.27
C LEU A 120 -2.71 9.08 0.05
N LEU A 121 -1.46 8.66 -0.15
CA LEU A 121 -0.99 7.30 0.14
C LEU A 121 -1.12 7.00 1.65
N SER A 122 -0.71 7.94 2.50
CA SER A 122 -0.83 7.79 3.96
C SER A 122 -2.30 7.67 4.40
N ALA A 123 -3.18 8.50 3.82
CA ALA A 123 -4.61 8.42 4.08
C ALA A 123 -5.20 7.09 3.63
N PHE A 124 -4.82 6.59 2.45
CA PHE A 124 -5.22 5.30 1.93
C PHE A 124 -4.81 4.14 2.85
N LEU A 125 -3.52 4.03 3.19
CA LEU A 125 -2.99 2.92 4.00
C LEU A 125 -3.60 2.89 5.40
N SER A 126 -3.75 4.06 6.02
CA SER A 126 -4.40 4.19 7.33
C SER A 126 -5.86 3.76 7.25
N LYS A 127 -6.60 4.27 6.24
CA LYS A 127 -8.03 3.96 6.11
C LYS A 127 -8.29 2.50 5.77
N LEU A 128 -7.46 1.89 4.93
CA LEU A 128 -7.55 0.47 4.59
C LEU A 128 -7.36 -0.41 5.83
N SER A 129 -6.38 -0.07 6.68
CA SER A 129 -6.10 -0.81 7.92
C SER A 129 -7.27 -0.69 8.90
N GLU A 130 -7.78 0.53 9.11
CA GLU A 130 -8.96 0.80 9.95
C GLU A 130 -10.20 0.03 9.45
N GLU A 131 -10.51 0.12 8.15
CA GLU A 131 -11.67 -0.55 7.55
C GLU A 131 -11.55 -2.07 7.62
N SER A 132 -10.36 -2.62 7.38
CA SER A 132 -10.09 -4.06 7.50
C SER A 132 -10.28 -4.53 8.94
N GLU A 133 -9.74 -3.83 9.93
CA GLU A 133 -9.85 -4.23 11.33
C GLU A 133 -11.30 -4.17 11.81
N LEU A 134 -12.01 -3.07 11.50
CA LEU A 134 -13.43 -2.92 11.82
C LEU A 134 -14.31 -3.98 11.16
N CYS A 135 -13.97 -4.39 9.94
CA CYS A 135 -14.69 -5.41 9.21
C CYS A 135 -14.43 -6.80 9.81
N LEU A 136 -13.16 -7.14 10.10
CA LEU A 136 -12.78 -8.41 10.72
C LEU A 136 -13.37 -8.57 12.13
N ASN A 137 -13.36 -7.51 12.94
CA ASN A 137 -13.91 -7.55 14.29
C ASN A 137 -15.43 -7.79 14.25
N LYS A 138 -16.15 -7.08 13.38
CA LYS A 138 -17.60 -7.31 13.23
C LYS A 138 -17.90 -8.71 12.69
N TYR A 139 -17.10 -9.21 11.74
CA TYR A 139 -17.22 -10.58 11.26
C TYR A 139 -17.08 -11.59 12.40
N LYS A 140 -16.01 -11.49 13.19
CA LYS A 140 -15.80 -12.35 14.38
C LYS A 140 -16.98 -12.29 15.34
N SER A 141 -17.51 -11.10 15.64
CA SER A 141 -18.69 -10.95 16.49
C SER A 141 -19.93 -11.62 15.92
N SER A 142 -20.16 -11.51 14.61
CA SER A 142 -21.29 -12.18 13.93
C SER A 142 -21.17 -13.70 13.98
N ILE A 143 -19.97 -14.23 13.74
CA ILE A 143 -19.70 -15.67 13.82
C ILE A 143 -19.77 -16.18 15.27
N SER A 144 -19.26 -15.43 16.24
CA SER A 144 -19.40 -15.76 17.67
C SER A 144 -20.88 -15.83 18.09
N ALA A 145 -21.71 -14.89 17.63
CA ALA A 145 -23.15 -14.90 17.91
C ALA A 145 -23.82 -16.12 17.28
N PHE A 146 -23.41 -16.50 16.07
CA PHE A 146 -23.88 -17.69 15.40
C PHE A 146 -23.57 -18.98 16.20
N PHE A 147 -22.36 -19.09 16.76
CA PHE A 147 -22.00 -20.24 17.60
C PHE A 147 -22.69 -20.30 18.98
N GLN A 148 -23.44 -19.27 19.39
CA GLN A 148 -24.27 -19.35 20.60
C GLN A 148 -25.41 -20.37 20.47
N GLU A 149 -25.82 -20.66 19.24
CA GLU A 149 -26.92 -21.59 18.94
C GLU A 149 -26.45 -23.04 18.75
N PHE A 150 -25.15 -23.29 18.75
CA PHE A 150 -24.61 -24.64 18.65
C PHE A 150 -24.82 -25.41 19.97
N ASP A 151 -25.34 -26.63 19.86
CA ASP A 151 -25.63 -27.49 20.99
C ASP A 151 -24.37 -28.29 21.40
N TYR A 152 -23.68 -27.83 22.44
CA TYR A 152 -22.51 -28.50 23.01
C TYR A 152 -22.97 -29.65 23.92
N ASN A 153 -23.33 -30.80 23.33
CA ASN A 153 -23.63 -32.02 24.09
C ASN A 153 -22.36 -32.62 24.70
N ASP A 154 -21.86 -32.02 25.78
CA ASP A 154 -20.78 -32.62 26.57
C ASP A 154 -21.38 -33.70 27.47
N GLY A 155 -21.17 -34.97 27.11
CA GLY A 155 -21.55 -36.13 27.92
C GLY A 155 -20.79 -36.25 29.26
N SER A 156 -19.99 -35.26 29.66
CA SER A 156 -19.22 -35.26 30.91
C SER A 156 -19.76 -34.27 31.96
N CYS A 157 -20.39 -34.84 32.99
CA CYS A 157 -20.42 -34.47 34.42
C CYS A 157 -20.66 -33.02 34.92
N TYR A 158 -20.73 -32.01 34.07
CA TYR A 158 -21.16 -30.66 34.39
C TYR A 158 -22.42 -30.36 33.60
N ASP A 159 -23.35 -29.66 34.24
CA ASP A 159 -24.69 -29.35 33.73
C ASP A 159 -24.59 -28.81 32.30
N SER A 160 -24.80 -29.68 31.31
CA SER A 160 -24.75 -29.43 29.87
C SER A 160 -25.88 -28.49 29.39
N SER A 161 -26.48 -27.77 30.33
CA SER A 161 -27.55 -26.79 30.15
C SER A 161 -27.06 -25.35 30.28
N LEU A 162 -25.79 -25.13 30.67
CA LEU A 162 -25.23 -23.79 30.78
C LEU A 162 -24.63 -23.32 29.44
N PRO A 163 -25.21 -22.28 28.80
CA PRO A 163 -24.67 -21.74 27.56
C PRO A 163 -23.29 -21.13 27.80
N ALA A 164 -22.44 -21.16 26.76
CA ALA A 164 -21.17 -20.45 26.81
C ALA A 164 -21.41 -18.95 27.07
N ILE A 165 -20.69 -18.40 28.05
CA ILE A 165 -20.77 -16.99 28.45
C ILE A 165 -20.00 -16.12 27.44
N GLU A 166 -18.91 -16.65 26.89
CA GLU A 166 -18.11 -15.99 25.87
C GLU A 166 -17.68 -16.97 24.78
N ILE A 167 -17.71 -16.51 23.53
CA ILE A 167 -17.24 -17.25 22.36
C ILE A 167 -16.25 -16.39 21.61
N SER A 168 -15.01 -16.87 21.47
CA SER A 168 -13.95 -16.18 20.74
C SER A 168 -13.56 -16.96 19.50
N VAL A 169 -13.57 -16.29 18.34
CA VAL A 169 -13.16 -16.86 17.05
C VAL A 169 -11.74 -16.41 16.72
N HIS A 170 -10.83 -17.38 16.58
CA HIS A 170 -9.45 -17.16 16.18
C HIS A 170 -9.30 -17.49 14.70
N MET A 171 -8.74 -16.54 13.96
CA MET A 171 -8.58 -16.63 12.52
C MET A 171 -7.10 -16.67 12.14
N LYS A 172 -6.79 -17.20 10.96
CA LYS A 172 -5.44 -17.21 10.40
C LYS A 172 -4.92 -15.77 10.20
N ASN A 173 -3.60 -15.63 10.14
CA ASN A 173 -2.99 -14.31 9.86
C ASN A 173 -3.34 -13.79 8.47
N SER A 174 -3.57 -14.70 7.51
CA SER A 174 -3.98 -14.42 6.13
C SER A 174 -5.34 -13.72 6.02
N SER A 175 -6.23 -13.87 7.01
CA SER A 175 -7.59 -13.28 6.94
C SER A 175 -7.57 -11.77 6.83
N SER A 176 -6.60 -11.10 7.49
CA SER A 176 -6.46 -9.65 7.39
C SER A 176 -6.01 -9.24 5.99
N GLU A 177 -5.04 -9.95 5.39
CA GLU A 177 -4.58 -9.67 4.03
C GLU A 177 -5.68 -9.92 3.00
N MET A 178 -6.39 -11.04 3.11
CA MET A 178 -7.54 -11.38 2.28
C MET A 178 -8.63 -10.29 2.33
N LEU A 179 -8.92 -9.77 3.53
CA LEU A 179 -9.93 -8.74 3.71
C LEU A 179 -9.50 -7.37 3.17
N LYS A 180 -8.25 -6.96 3.40
CA LYS A 180 -7.68 -5.76 2.77
C LYS A 180 -7.79 -5.84 1.24
N PHE A 181 -7.47 -7.00 0.67
CA PHE A 181 -7.54 -7.21 -0.76
C PHE A 181 -8.97 -7.14 -1.30
N ALA A 182 -9.91 -7.79 -0.60
CA ALA A 182 -11.33 -7.72 -0.93
C ALA A 182 -11.88 -6.29 -0.86
N ILE A 183 -11.46 -5.50 0.14
CA ILE A 183 -11.82 -4.08 0.27
C ILE A 183 -11.30 -3.26 -0.91
N ILE A 184 -10.04 -3.44 -1.31
CA ILE A 184 -9.44 -2.74 -2.46
C ILE A 184 -10.25 -3.02 -3.73
N LYS A 185 -10.54 -4.29 -3.96
CA LYS A 185 -11.25 -4.77 -5.15
C LYS A 185 -12.76 -4.56 -5.14
N ARG A 186 -13.33 -4.33 -3.96
CA ARG A 186 -14.78 -4.37 -3.74
C ARG A 186 -15.39 -5.70 -4.19
N SER A 187 -14.71 -6.79 -3.83
CA SER A 187 -15.12 -8.14 -4.19
C SER A 187 -15.65 -8.88 -2.97
N GLU A 188 -16.64 -9.74 -3.19
CA GLU A 188 -17.11 -10.67 -2.17
C GLU A 188 -16.00 -11.66 -1.78
N ILE A 189 -15.99 -12.02 -0.51
CA ILE A 189 -15.04 -12.98 0.06
C ILE A 189 -15.74 -13.79 1.16
N THR A 190 -15.26 -15.02 1.36
CA THR A 190 -15.60 -15.86 2.51
C THR A 190 -14.35 -16.00 3.38
N LEU A 191 -14.55 -16.02 4.69
CA LEU A 191 -13.46 -16.23 5.65
C LEU A 191 -13.71 -17.46 6.55
N ILE A 192 -14.67 -18.32 6.20
CA ILE A 192 -15.01 -19.51 7.00
C ILE A 192 -13.82 -20.46 7.12
N ASP A 193 -13.11 -20.70 6.02
CA ASP A 193 -11.94 -21.56 5.96
C ASP A 193 -10.70 -20.93 6.61
N GLU A 194 -10.81 -19.65 6.93
CA GLU A 194 -9.79 -18.89 7.65
C GLU A 194 -9.99 -18.91 9.17
N ILE A 195 -11.08 -19.52 9.65
CA ILE A 195 -11.27 -19.79 11.08
C ILE A 195 -10.36 -20.96 11.46
N ASN A 196 -9.36 -20.68 12.31
CA ASN A 196 -8.38 -21.64 12.78
C ASN A 196 -8.80 -22.33 14.07
N SER A 197 -9.47 -21.62 14.97
CA SER A 197 -10.02 -22.24 16.19
C SER A 197 -11.14 -21.41 16.79
N VAL A 198 -11.99 -22.06 17.59
CA VAL A 198 -13.07 -21.42 18.32
C VAL A 198 -12.97 -21.79 19.80
N LYS A 199 -13.00 -20.78 20.65
CA LYS A 199 -12.94 -20.94 22.11
C LYS A 199 -14.29 -20.62 22.73
N PHE A 200 -14.75 -21.54 23.58
CA PHE A 200 -15.96 -21.44 24.38
C PHE A 200 -15.56 -21.28 25.84
N VAL A 201 -16.11 -20.27 26.51
CA VAL A 201 -15.91 -20.05 27.95
C VAL A 201 -17.24 -20.25 28.66
N PHE A 202 -17.26 -21.17 29.61
CA PHE A 202 -18.45 -21.54 30.38
C PHE A 202 -18.41 -20.97 31.81
N CYS A 203 -17.21 -20.68 32.32
CA CYS A 203 -17.00 -20.02 33.60
C CYS A 203 -15.74 -19.14 33.52
N ASP A 204 -15.89 -17.85 33.84
CA ASP A 204 -14.81 -16.85 33.80
C ASP A 204 -14.22 -16.53 35.19
N ASP A 205 -14.73 -17.17 36.25
CA ASP A 205 -14.17 -17.07 37.60
C ASP A 205 -12.71 -17.59 37.61
N PRO A 206 -11.72 -16.77 37.99
CA PRO A 206 -10.31 -17.20 38.04
C PRO A 206 -10.07 -18.46 38.88
N ALA A 207 -10.90 -18.71 39.91
CA ALA A 207 -10.78 -19.90 40.74
C ALA A 207 -11.34 -21.18 40.09
N ASN A 208 -12.27 -21.03 39.13
CA ASN A 208 -13.00 -22.12 38.49
C ASN A 208 -13.14 -21.89 36.99
N TYR A 209 -12.09 -21.40 36.34
CA TYR A 209 -12.12 -21.06 34.92
C TYR A 209 -12.35 -22.30 34.07
N ILE A 210 -13.43 -22.31 33.29
CA ILE A 210 -13.80 -23.44 32.43
C ILE A 210 -13.92 -22.94 31.00
N SER A 211 -13.11 -23.50 30.11
CA SER A 211 -13.16 -23.21 28.68
C SER A 211 -12.81 -24.44 27.85
N LYS A 212 -13.33 -24.48 26.64
CA LYS A 212 -13.03 -25.48 25.62
C LYS A 212 -12.57 -24.80 24.34
N VAL A 213 -11.54 -25.33 23.70
CA VAL A 213 -11.00 -24.81 22.45
C VAL A 213 -11.09 -25.91 21.41
N TYR A 214 -11.79 -25.65 20.32
CA TYR A 214 -11.86 -26.54 19.17
C TYR A 214 -10.88 -26.07 18.11
N ASP A 215 -9.95 -26.93 17.73
CA ASP A 215 -9.05 -26.69 16.60
C ASP A 215 -9.79 -26.97 15.29
N LEU A 216 -9.78 -25.98 14.40
CA LEU A 216 -10.39 -26.02 13.07
C LEU A 216 -9.32 -25.73 12.00
N SER A 217 -8.06 -26.06 12.30
CA SER A 217 -6.94 -25.94 11.38
C SER A 217 -7.18 -26.69 10.06
N GLU A 218 -6.40 -26.34 9.04
CA GLU A 218 -6.52 -26.95 7.71
C GLU A 218 -6.29 -28.47 7.75
N GLU A 219 -5.38 -28.94 8.62
CA GLU A 219 -5.14 -30.37 8.84
C GLU A 219 -6.41 -31.07 9.34
N VAL A 220 -7.06 -30.53 10.37
CA VAL A 220 -8.31 -31.07 10.94
C VAL A 220 -9.44 -31.05 9.90
N ARG A 221 -9.57 -29.96 9.14
CA ARG A 221 -10.58 -29.86 8.07
C ARG A 221 -10.35 -30.89 6.97
N ASN A 222 -9.10 -31.11 6.57
CA ASN A 222 -8.74 -32.12 5.58
C ASN A 222 -9.05 -33.54 6.06
N GLU A 223 -8.80 -33.84 7.35
CA GLU A 223 -9.19 -35.11 7.96
C GLU A 223 -10.71 -35.28 7.95
N TYR A 224 -11.47 -34.27 8.39
CA TYR A 224 -12.93 -34.28 8.35
C TYR A 224 -13.48 -34.48 6.93
N ASP A 225 -12.93 -33.76 5.94
CA ASP A 225 -13.32 -33.88 4.54
C ASP A 225 -13.05 -35.28 3.96
N ALA A 226 -11.90 -35.88 4.29
CA ALA A 226 -11.56 -37.23 3.87
C ALA A 226 -12.58 -38.24 4.44
N VAL A 227 -12.91 -38.09 5.72
CA VAL A 227 -13.93 -38.88 6.41
C VAL A 227 -15.30 -38.70 5.76
N CYS A 228 -15.72 -37.47 5.45
CA CYS A 228 -17.00 -37.19 4.78
C CYS A 228 -17.10 -37.85 3.39
N ARG A 229 -15.98 -37.98 2.67
CA ARG A 229 -15.95 -38.61 1.34
C ARG A 229 -15.96 -40.14 1.42
N GLU A 230 -15.36 -40.72 2.47
CA GLU A 230 -15.24 -42.17 2.65
C GLU A 230 -16.44 -42.78 3.40
N ALA A 231 -17.08 -42.02 4.28
CA ALA A 231 -18.21 -42.47 5.09
C ALA A 231 -19.55 -42.29 4.36
N LYS A 232 -20.24 -43.40 4.07
CA LYS A 232 -21.68 -43.39 3.75
C LYS A 232 -22.56 -43.31 5.01
N ASP A 233 -22.02 -43.61 6.18
CA ASP A 233 -22.68 -43.52 7.49
C ASP A 233 -21.67 -42.95 8.51
N PHE A 234 -21.93 -41.73 9.01
CA PHE A 234 -21.07 -41.02 9.97
C PHE A 234 -20.96 -41.72 11.34
N ASP A 235 -21.92 -42.57 11.68
CA ASP A 235 -22.08 -43.16 13.02
C ASP A 235 -21.01 -44.22 13.40
N GLN A 236 -20.09 -44.56 12.50
CA GLN A 236 -19.09 -45.63 12.72
C GLN A 236 -17.64 -45.15 12.84
N LEU A 237 -17.39 -43.85 12.72
CA LEU A 237 -16.04 -43.31 12.82
C LEU A 237 -15.73 -42.88 14.24
N GLU A 238 -14.86 -43.64 14.90
CA GLU A 238 -14.16 -43.19 16.12
C GLU A 238 -13.17 -42.07 15.73
N LEU A 239 -13.71 -40.89 15.43
CA LEU A 239 -12.93 -39.67 15.29
C LEU A 239 -12.39 -39.30 16.67
N LYS A 240 -11.12 -38.85 16.70
CA LYS A 240 -10.44 -38.49 17.95
C LYS A 240 -11.13 -37.36 18.72
N ASP A 241 -11.98 -36.57 18.07
CA ASP A 241 -12.78 -35.49 18.68
C ASP A 241 -14.12 -35.33 17.94
N GLN A 242 -15.12 -36.14 18.33
CA GLN A 242 -16.48 -36.10 17.73
C GLN A 242 -17.08 -34.68 17.72
N GLU A 243 -16.84 -33.90 18.77
CA GLU A 243 -17.39 -32.55 18.93
C GLU A 243 -16.81 -31.54 17.94
N VAL A 244 -15.54 -31.72 17.53
CA VAL A 244 -14.93 -30.92 16.46
C VAL A 244 -15.63 -31.20 15.13
N CYS A 245 -15.98 -32.46 14.89
CA CYS A 245 -16.70 -32.87 13.69
C CYS A 245 -18.15 -32.35 13.70
N ASP A 246 -18.81 -32.37 14.86
CA ASP A 246 -20.14 -31.78 15.04
C ASP A 246 -20.11 -30.27 14.76
N LEU A 247 -19.08 -29.56 15.23
CA LEU A 247 -18.89 -28.13 14.96
C LEU A 247 -18.61 -27.86 13.48
N LEU A 248 -17.76 -28.64 12.82
CA LEU A 248 -17.49 -28.52 11.38
C LEU A 248 -18.75 -28.81 10.54
N LYS A 249 -19.54 -29.81 10.93
CA LYS A 249 -20.83 -30.11 10.31
C LYS A 249 -21.80 -28.95 10.48
N TYR A 250 -21.91 -28.40 11.69
CA TYR A 250 -22.76 -27.24 11.95
C TYR A 250 -22.36 -26.02 11.11
N ILE A 251 -21.06 -25.74 10.97
CA ILE A 251 -20.55 -24.70 10.07
C ILE A 251 -20.98 -24.99 8.63
N ALA A 252 -20.79 -26.21 8.14
CA ALA A 252 -21.15 -26.57 6.77
C ALA A 252 -22.66 -26.43 6.48
N GLU A 253 -23.52 -26.79 7.44
CA GLU A 253 -24.97 -26.78 7.29
C GLU A 253 -25.59 -25.37 7.40
N ASN A 254 -24.94 -24.45 8.13
CA ASN A 254 -25.58 -23.21 8.56
C ASN A 254 -24.80 -21.93 8.21
N LEU A 255 -23.51 -22.02 7.86
CA LEU A 255 -22.68 -20.87 7.47
C LEU A 255 -22.40 -20.82 5.96
N SER A 256 -23.21 -21.48 5.12
CA SER A 256 -22.94 -21.66 3.68
C SER A 256 -22.77 -20.37 2.84
N SER A 257 -23.03 -19.18 3.39
CA SER A 257 -22.65 -17.90 2.78
C SER A 257 -22.47 -16.77 3.81
N ASP A 258 -21.37 -16.79 4.55
CA ASP A 258 -20.91 -15.69 5.42
C ASP A 258 -20.60 -14.37 4.66
N LYS A 259 -20.64 -14.42 3.33
CA LYS A 259 -20.40 -13.32 2.40
C LYS A 259 -21.27 -12.10 2.68
N GLU A 260 -22.52 -12.29 3.09
CA GLU A 260 -23.47 -11.19 3.35
C GLU A 260 -23.00 -10.27 4.48
N VAL A 261 -22.30 -10.82 5.49
CA VAL A 261 -21.78 -10.05 6.62
C VAL A 261 -20.66 -9.10 6.18
N LEU A 262 -19.89 -9.52 5.18
CA LEU A 262 -18.71 -8.81 4.68
C LEU A 262 -19.03 -7.87 3.50
N SER A 263 -19.96 -8.27 2.62
CA SER A 263 -20.25 -7.57 1.36
C SER A 263 -20.68 -6.12 1.57
N GLU A 264 -21.64 -5.87 2.46
CA GLU A 264 -22.14 -4.52 2.75
C GLU A 264 -21.01 -3.56 3.19
N LYS A 265 -20.06 -4.07 3.98
CA LYS A 265 -18.94 -3.27 4.49
C LYS A 265 -17.89 -3.02 3.42
N ILE A 266 -17.57 -4.06 2.64
CA ILE A 266 -16.60 -3.99 1.54
C ILE A 266 -17.10 -2.99 0.48
N GLU A 267 -18.40 -3.00 0.14
CA GLU A 267 -18.99 -2.05 -0.81
C GLU A 267 -18.90 -0.60 -0.33
N LYS A 268 -19.13 -0.36 0.97
CA LYS A 268 -19.10 0.98 1.58
C LYS A 268 -17.70 1.49 1.90
N ALA A 269 -16.67 0.68 1.70
CA ALA A 269 -15.30 1.05 2.02
C ALA A 269 -14.80 2.23 1.16
N GLN A 270 -14.18 3.20 1.84
CA GLN A 270 -13.66 4.44 1.26
C GLN A 270 -12.22 4.28 0.78
N SER A 271 -11.45 3.35 1.35
CA SER A 271 -10.05 3.11 0.96
C SER A 271 -9.89 2.83 -0.53
N SER A 272 -10.82 2.09 -1.16
CA SER A 272 -10.82 1.87 -2.62
C SER A 272 -10.94 3.17 -3.44
N MET A 273 -11.71 4.16 -2.94
CA MET A 273 -11.79 5.49 -3.58
C MET A 273 -10.51 6.30 -3.41
N LEU A 274 -9.85 6.15 -2.24
CA LEU A 274 -8.54 6.77 -1.99
C LEU A 274 -7.46 6.18 -2.90
N LEU A 275 -7.45 4.86 -3.12
CA LEU A 275 -6.53 4.21 -4.06
C LEU A 275 -6.70 4.72 -5.50
N ASN A 276 -7.94 4.93 -5.95
CA ASN A 276 -8.19 5.56 -7.25
C ASN A 276 -7.65 7.01 -7.29
N SER A 277 -7.73 7.73 -6.18
CA SER A 277 -7.15 9.08 -6.08
C SER A 277 -5.62 9.05 -6.14
N VAL A 278 -4.99 8.05 -5.51
CA VAL A 278 -3.55 7.75 -5.60
C VAL A 278 -3.16 7.47 -7.05
N HIS A 279 -3.88 6.57 -7.75
CA HIS A 279 -3.63 6.25 -9.16
C HIS A 279 -3.73 7.47 -10.07
N LYS A 280 -4.81 8.25 -9.94
CA LYS A 280 -4.98 9.50 -10.69
C LYS A 280 -3.86 10.50 -10.44
N ASN A 281 -3.37 10.59 -9.21
CA ASN A 281 -2.26 11.48 -8.89
C ASN A 281 -0.95 11.02 -9.54
N LEU A 282 -0.66 9.71 -9.52
CA LEU A 282 0.49 9.12 -10.23
C LEU A 282 0.45 9.41 -11.74
N GLU A 283 -0.72 9.28 -12.36
CA GLU A 283 -0.92 9.61 -13.78
C GLU A 283 -0.66 11.08 -14.09
N VAL A 284 -1.08 11.99 -13.21
CA VAL A 284 -0.77 13.43 -13.32
C VAL A 284 0.74 13.67 -13.18
N MET A 285 1.38 13.04 -12.19
CA MET A 285 2.83 13.13 -11.98
C MET A 285 3.61 12.65 -13.20
N LYS A 286 3.24 11.50 -13.77
CA LYS A 286 3.84 10.95 -15.00
C LYS A 286 3.74 11.96 -16.15
N LYS A 287 2.55 12.50 -16.40
CA LYS A 287 2.32 13.46 -17.49
C LYS A 287 3.13 14.75 -17.32
N GLU A 288 3.19 15.30 -16.11
CA GLU A 288 3.98 16.50 -15.85
C GLU A 288 5.50 16.23 -15.97
N LEU A 289 5.96 15.08 -15.49
CA LEU A 289 7.36 14.71 -15.59
C LEU A 289 7.82 14.47 -17.03
N LEU A 290 6.99 13.84 -17.86
CA LEU A 290 7.27 13.68 -19.29
C LEU A 290 7.41 15.04 -20.00
N LYS A 291 6.54 16.02 -19.67
CA LYS A 291 6.69 17.39 -20.19
C LYS A 291 8.00 18.05 -19.73
N GLU A 292 8.47 17.77 -18.52
CA GLU A 292 9.74 18.28 -18.02
C GLU A 292 10.93 17.63 -18.74
N ILE A 293 10.86 16.32 -18.98
CA ILE A 293 11.85 15.58 -19.76
C ILE A 293 11.92 16.14 -21.19
N ASP A 294 10.78 16.30 -21.87
CA ASP A 294 10.70 16.82 -23.24
C ASP A 294 11.29 18.23 -23.38
N LYS A 295 11.10 19.09 -22.37
CA LYS A 295 11.70 20.44 -22.35
C LYS A 295 13.23 20.44 -22.20
N VAL A 296 13.80 19.36 -21.68
CA VAL A 296 15.25 19.22 -21.49
C VAL A 296 15.89 18.53 -22.69
N THR A 297 15.16 17.65 -23.38
CA THR A 297 15.63 16.89 -24.55
C THR A 297 15.40 17.59 -25.89
N GLY A 298 14.34 18.39 -26.02
CA GLY A 298 14.00 19.20 -27.21
C GLY A 298 14.66 20.57 -27.24
#